data_AF-A0A924BJR1-F1
#
_entry.id   AF-A0A924BJR1-F1
#
_cell.length_a   1.000
_cell.length_b   1.000
_cell.length_c   1.000
_cell.angle_alpha   90.00
_cell.angle_beta   90.00
_cell.angle_gamma   90.00
#
_symmetry.space_group_name_H-M   'P 1'
#
loop_
_entity.id
_entity.type
_entity.pdbx_description
1 polymer ?
#
loop_
_entity_poly.entity_id
_entity_poly.type
_entity_poly.pdbx_seq_one_letter_code
_entity_poly.pdbx_strand_id
1 'polypeptide(L)'
;MTAAPHPSKDATGNLFSRFVSATEIDTRLLGMAAALLLIWFSFHFFGVIFKGEGFFLTPRNLWNLSVQMCSIGVMATGMVLVIVTRNIDLSVGSVLGFIGMVMGLLQVEWMPAWLGLGHPSIWIVTVIVGLGLGVLIGTLNGVLIAYLGIPSFIVTLGGLMAWRGAAFLMANGRTISPVDSNFALLGGGPYGSVGSTGSWIIGVIACLAIIYGLIAGRNNRRKHDFP
;
A
#
# COMPACT_ATOMS: atom_id res chain seq x y z
N MET A 1 15.99 -3.30 -51.67
CA MET A 1 15.06 -4.45 -51.61
C MET A 1 14.27 -4.34 -50.31
N THR A 2 13.07 -3.80 -50.42
CA THR A 2 12.13 -3.58 -49.31
C THR A 2 11.48 -4.91 -48.93
N ALA A 3 11.80 -5.43 -47.75
CA ALA A 3 11.05 -6.56 -47.19
C ALA A 3 9.60 -6.11 -46.96
N ALA A 4 8.65 -6.81 -47.57
CA ALA A 4 7.23 -6.59 -47.34
C ALA A 4 6.91 -6.76 -45.84
N PRO A 5 6.00 -5.95 -45.26
CA PRO A 5 5.57 -6.18 -43.90
C PRO A 5 4.91 -7.57 -43.82
N HIS A 6 5.38 -8.40 -42.89
CA HIS A 6 4.72 -9.67 -42.58
C HIS A 6 3.26 -9.38 -42.18
N PRO A 7 2.27 -10.08 -42.76
CA PRO A 7 0.90 -9.93 -42.32
C PRO A 7 0.80 -10.40 -40.87
N SER A 8 0.43 -9.49 -39.97
CA SER A 8 0.13 -9.79 -38.58
C SER A 8 -0.92 -10.90 -38.54
N LYS A 9 -0.59 -12.06 -37.98
CA LYS A 9 -1.49 -13.22 -37.83
C LYS A 9 -2.68 -12.97 -36.87
N ASP A 10 -2.87 -11.74 -36.37
CA ASP A 10 -3.82 -11.41 -35.30
C ASP A 10 -5.14 -10.75 -35.80
N ALA A 11 -5.49 -10.94 -37.07
CA ALA A 11 -6.73 -10.39 -37.62
C ALA A 11 -7.99 -11.26 -37.36
N THR A 12 -7.85 -12.48 -36.82
CA THR A 12 -8.94 -13.48 -36.72
C THR A 12 -9.19 -14.03 -35.32
N GLY A 13 -8.68 -13.39 -34.26
CA GLY A 13 -8.96 -13.77 -32.87
C GLY A 13 -10.27 -13.17 -32.32
N ASN A 14 -11.05 -13.96 -31.56
CA ASN A 14 -12.19 -13.48 -30.78
C ASN A 14 -11.84 -12.21 -30.01
N LEU A 15 -12.79 -11.28 -29.81
CA LEU A 15 -12.57 -10.05 -29.04
C LEU A 15 -11.92 -10.32 -27.67
N PHE A 16 -12.28 -11.46 -27.05
CA PHE A 16 -11.68 -11.95 -25.82
C PHE A 16 -10.20 -12.35 -25.96
N SER A 17 -9.80 -13.04 -27.04
CA SER A 17 -8.38 -13.39 -27.25
C SER A 17 -7.55 -12.15 -27.56
N ARG A 18 -8.11 -11.19 -28.32
CA ARG A 18 -7.45 -9.89 -28.56
C ARG A 18 -7.33 -9.08 -27.27
N PHE A 19 -8.34 -9.11 -26.41
CA PHE A 19 -8.30 -8.46 -25.10
C PHE A 19 -7.24 -9.13 -24.19
N VAL A 20 -7.23 -10.45 -24.08
CA VAL A 20 -6.26 -11.19 -23.26
C VAL A 20 -4.83 -11.03 -23.79
N SER A 21 -4.62 -11.11 -25.10
CA SER A 21 -3.32 -10.87 -25.73
C SER A 21 -2.88 -9.41 -25.63
N ALA A 22 -3.80 -8.45 -25.71
CA ALA A 22 -3.50 -7.03 -25.48
C ALA A 22 -3.26 -6.68 -24.00
N THR A 23 -3.66 -7.56 -23.07
CA THR A 23 -3.55 -7.32 -21.61
C THR A 23 -2.28 -7.92 -21.01
N GLU A 24 -1.41 -8.58 -21.79
CA GLU A 24 -0.16 -9.22 -21.28
C GLU A 24 -0.36 -9.95 -19.93
N ILE A 25 -1.46 -10.72 -19.79
CA ILE A 25 -1.79 -11.38 -18.53
C ILE A 25 -0.73 -12.44 -18.25
N ASP A 26 0.14 -12.17 -17.27
CA ASP A 26 1.16 -13.11 -16.82
C ASP A 26 0.48 -14.36 -16.24
N THR A 27 0.86 -15.54 -16.75
CA THR A 27 0.37 -16.84 -16.28
C THR A 27 0.65 -17.05 -14.79
N ARG A 28 1.71 -16.42 -14.26
CA ARG A 28 2.03 -16.42 -12.82
C ARG A 28 1.00 -15.63 -12.03
N LEU A 29 0.58 -14.45 -12.51
CA LEU A 29 -0.46 -13.65 -11.86
C LEU A 29 -1.78 -14.41 -11.83
N LEU A 30 -2.14 -15.06 -12.93
CA LEU A 30 -3.35 -15.88 -13.01
C LEU A 30 -3.29 -17.07 -12.03
N GLY A 31 -2.14 -17.73 -11.94
CA GLY A 31 -1.91 -18.82 -10.97
C GLY A 31 -2.01 -18.35 -9.52
N MET A 32 -1.42 -17.20 -9.19
CA MET A 32 -1.52 -16.60 -7.85
C MET A 32 -2.94 -16.19 -7.50
N ALA A 33 -3.69 -15.60 -8.45
CA ALA A 33 -5.08 -15.25 -8.26
C ALA A 33 -5.96 -16.49 -8.06
N ALA A 34 -5.75 -17.56 -8.83
CA ALA A 34 -6.45 -18.82 -8.65
C ALA A 34 -6.16 -19.45 -7.27
N ALA A 35 -4.90 -19.44 -6.84
CA ALA A 35 -4.51 -19.92 -5.51
C ALA A 35 -5.16 -19.09 -4.39
N LEU A 36 -5.21 -17.76 -4.53
CA LEU A 36 -5.87 -16.87 -3.58
C LEU A 36 -7.37 -17.18 -3.48
N LEU A 37 -8.06 -17.30 -4.62
CA LEU A 37 -9.48 -17.64 -4.65
C LEU A 37 -9.75 -19.00 -4.01
N LEU A 38 -8.91 -20.00 -4.30
CA LEU A 38 -9.00 -21.32 -3.69
C LEU A 38 -8.92 -21.20 -2.16
N ILE A 39 -7.92 -20.48 -1.63
CA ILE A 39 -7.77 -20.26 -0.18
C ILE A 39 -9.00 -19.59 0.41
N TRP A 40 -9.53 -18.55 -0.24
CA TRP A 40 -10.69 -17.79 0.22
C TRP A 40 -11.95 -18.66 0.30
N PHE A 41 -12.24 -19.40 -0.77
CA PHE A 41 -13.39 -20.31 -0.80
C PHE A 41 -13.21 -21.44 0.20
N SER A 42 -12.02 -22.05 0.29
CA SER A 42 -11.74 -23.10 1.27
C SER A 42 -12.02 -22.64 2.70
N PHE A 43 -11.52 -21.47 3.12
CA PHE A 43 -11.80 -20.96 4.47
C PHE A 43 -13.26 -20.57 4.68
N HIS A 44 -13.92 -20.03 3.65
CA HIS A 44 -15.34 -19.68 3.75
C HIS A 44 -16.22 -20.92 3.92
N PHE A 45 -16.07 -21.92 3.04
CA PHE A 45 -16.83 -23.17 3.11
C PHE A 45 -16.47 -23.98 4.35
N PHE A 46 -15.21 -23.99 4.78
CA PHE A 46 -14.83 -24.59 6.06
C PHE A 46 -15.60 -23.97 7.23
N GLY A 47 -15.75 -22.63 7.26
CA GLY A 47 -16.59 -21.96 8.24
C GLY A 47 -18.05 -22.42 8.19
N VAL A 48 -18.63 -22.45 6.98
CA VAL A 48 -20.04 -22.89 6.79
C VAL A 48 -20.24 -24.33 7.27
N ILE A 49 -19.33 -25.24 6.92
CA ILE A 49 -19.47 -26.68 7.23
C ILE A 49 -19.24 -26.96 8.71
N PHE A 50 -18.21 -26.38 9.34
CA PHE A 50 -17.82 -26.73 10.71
C PHE A 50 -18.37 -25.79 11.78
N LYS A 51 -18.77 -24.56 11.42
CA LYS A 51 -19.24 -23.54 12.36
C LYS A 51 -20.62 -22.98 12.02
N GLY A 52 -21.27 -23.46 10.94
CA GLY A 52 -22.60 -23.04 10.52
C GLY A 52 -22.67 -21.67 9.83
N GLU A 53 -21.57 -20.91 9.78
CA GLU A 53 -21.51 -19.58 9.19
C GLU A 53 -20.19 -19.34 8.44
N GLY A 54 -20.26 -18.65 7.30
CA GLY A 54 -19.10 -18.33 6.48
C GLY A 54 -18.50 -16.96 6.84
N PHE A 55 -17.35 -16.94 7.51
CA PHE A 55 -16.74 -15.70 8.02
C PHE A 55 -15.81 -14.97 7.02
N PHE A 56 -15.24 -15.70 6.06
CA PHE A 56 -14.15 -15.17 5.23
C PHE A 56 -14.63 -14.21 4.12
N LEU A 57 -15.56 -14.62 3.26
CA LEU A 57 -16.10 -13.79 2.17
C LEU A 57 -17.21 -12.82 2.62
N THR A 58 -17.12 -12.29 3.83
CA THR A 58 -18.09 -11.29 4.33
C THR A 58 -17.72 -9.89 3.85
N PRO A 59 -18.70 -8.98 3.60
CA PRO A 59 -18.40 -7.60 3.19
C PRO A 59 -17.45 -6.87 4.14
N ARG A 60 -17.61 -7.10 5.46
CA ARG A 60 -16.73 -6.52 6.49
C ARG A 60 -15.30 -7.05 6.41
N ASN A 61 -15.13 -8.36 6.21
CA ASN A 61 -13.78 -8.92 6.09
C ASN A 61 -13.10 -8.49 4.79
N LEU A 62 -13.83 -8.50 3.67
CA LEU A 62 -13.31 -8.00 2.39
C LEU A 62 -12.92 -6.51 2.48
N TRP A 63 -13.74 -5.68 3.12
CA TRP A 63 -13.39 -4.29 3.42
C TRP A 63 -12.10 -4.17 4.25
N ASN A 64 -12.00 -4.91 5.36
CA ASN A 64 -10.82 -4.90 6.22
C ASN A 64 -9.55 -5.34 5.46
N LEU A 65 -9.65 -6.39 4.63
CA LEU A 65 -8.55 -6.85 3.79
C LEU A 65 -8.16 -5.79 2.77
N SER A 66 -9.12 -5.15 2.09
CA SER A 66 -8.85 -4.05 1.15
C SER A 66 -8.13 -2.89 1.83
N VAL A 67 -8.59 -2.44 3.00
CA VAL A 67 -7.95 -1.36 3.77
C VAL A 67 -6.52 -1.73 4.20
N GLN A 68 -6.30 -2.97 4.68
CA GLN A 68 -4.95 -3.45 5.02
C GLN A 68 -4.02 -3.49 3.81
N MET A 69 -4.53 -3.89 2.64
CA MET A 69 -3.76 -3.91 1.39
C MET A 69 -3.41 -2.51 0.89
N CYS A 70 -4.21 -1.48 1.19
CA CYS A 70 -3.85 -0.09 0.86
C CYS A 70 -2.52 0.31 1.49
N SER A 71 -2.27 -0.05 2.76
CA SER A 71 -0.98 0.27 3.41
C SER A 71 0.21 -0.38 2.70
N ILE A 72 0.06 -1.63 2.26
CA ILE A 72 1.10 -2.35 1.50
C ILE A 72 1.28 -1.72 0.12
N GLY A 73 0.18 -1.35 -0.55
CA GLY A 73 0.20 -0.69 -1.85
C GLY A 73 0.94 0.65 -1.82
N VAL A 74 0.67 1.49 -0.82
CA VAL A 74 1.38 2.77 -0.63
C VAL A 74 2.88 2.51 -0.43
N MET A 75 3.25 1.58 0.46
CA MET A 75 4.66 1.23 0.67
C MET A 75 5.33 0.71 -0.62
N ALA A 76 4.63 -0.11 -1.40
CA ALA A 76 5.15 -0.68 -2.63
C ALA A 76 5.55 0.42 -3.63
N THR A 77 4.81 1.53 -3.71
CA THR A 77 5.17 2.66 -4.60
C THR A 77 6.53 3.27 -4.26
N GLY A 78 6.84 3.44 -2.97
CA GLY A 78 8.17 3.90 -2.53
C GLY A 78 9.26 2.87 -2.81
N MET A 79 8.95 1.58 -2.60
CA MET A 79 9.87 0.47 -2.85
C MET A 79 10.26 0.32 -4.32
N VAL A 80 9.42 0.74 -5.27
CA VAL A 80 9.78 0.78 -6.70
C VAL A 80 11.04 1.63 -6.91
N LEU A 81 11.13 2.80 -6.27
CA LEU A 81 12.30 3.68 -6.41
C LEU A 81 13.58 3.00 -5.88
N VAL A 82 13.47 2.27 -4.76
CA VAL A 82 14.59 1.49 -4.18
C VAL A 82 15.04 0.40 -5.15
N ILE A 83 14.11 -0.38 -5.70
CA ILE A 83 14.40 -1.50 -6.60
C ILE A 83 15.00 -1.01 -7.92
N VAL A 84 14.51 0.09 -8.49
CA VAL A 84 15.05 0.68 -9.74
C VAL A 84 16.52 1.07 -9.58
N THR A 85 16.91 1.54 -8.38
CA THR A 85 18.32 1.82 -8.06
C THR A 85 19.16 0.55 -7.76
N ARG A 86 18.60 -0.64 -7.96
CA ARG A 86 19.18 -1.95 -7.65
C ARG A 86 19.50 -2.16 -6.16
N ASN A 87 18.77 -1.49 -5.29
CA ASN A 87 18.87 -1.67 -3.84
C ASN A 87 17.70 -2.52 -3.31
N ILE A 88 17.85 -2.99 -2.08
CA ILE A 88 16.83 -3.70 -1.31
C ILE A 88 16.58 -2.92 0.00
N ASP A 89 15.32 -2.78 0.39
CA ASP A 89 14.91 -2.29 1.71
C ASP A 89 14.02 -3.32 2.43
N LEU A 90 14.61 -3.97 3.44
CA LEU A 90 13.93 -4.92 4.32
C LEU A 90 13.26 -4.24 5.52
N SER A 91 13.64 -2.99 5.83
CA SER A 91 13.23 -2.28 7.04
C SER A 91 11.88 -1.59 6.93
N VAL A 92 11.38 -1.31 5.73
CA VAL A 92 10.20 -0.46 5.48
C VAL A 92 8.99 -0.80 6.38
N GLY A 93 8.68 -2.09 6.56
CA GLY A 93 7.57 -2.53 7.42
C GLY A 93 7.83 -2.29 8.92
N SER A 94 9.07 -2.46 9.38
CA SER A 94 9.43 -2.13 10.77
C SER A 94 9.47 -0.64 11.04
N VAL A 95 9.85 0.17 10.05
CA VAL A 95 9.81 1.64 10.14
C VAL A 95 8.36 2.09 10.26
N LEU A 96 7.45 1.55 9.44
CA LEU A 96 6.01 1.79 9.57
C LEU A 96 5.50 1.43 10.98
N GLY A 97 5.85 0.25 11.49
CA GLY A 97 5.45 -0.20 12.83
C GLY A 97 5.99 0.68 13.95
N PHE A 98 7.26 1.08 13.88
CA PHE A 98 7.89 1.98 14.83
C PHE A 98 7.24 3.36 14.83
N ILE A 99 7.07 3.98 13.66
CA ILE A 99 6.42 5.30 13.54
C ILE A 99 4.98 5.22 14.04
N GLY A 100 4.23 4.17 13.67
CA GLY A 100 2.88 3.94 14.17
C GLY A 100 2.81 3.83 15.69
N MET A 101 3.79 3.16 16.32
CA MET A 101 3.90 3.09 17.78
C MET A 101 4.16 4.46 18.42
N VAL A 102 5.11 5.23 17.88
CA VAL A 102 5.38 6.61 18.35
C VAL A 102 4.13 7.47 18.22
N MET A 103 3.43 7.37 17.08
CA MET A 103 2.18 8.10 16.85
C MET A 103 1.09 7.70 17.86
N GLY A 104 0.96 6.41 18.17
CA GLY A 104 0.05 5.92 19.20
C GLY A 104 0.37 6.46 20.59
N LEU A 105 1.64 6.42 21.01
CA LEU A 105 2.07 6.96 22.29
C LEU A 105 1.88 8.48 22.40
N LEU A 106 2.13 9.21 21.32
CA LEU A 106 1.83 10.64 21.24
C LEU A 106 0.33 10.91 21.47
N GLN A 107 -0.53 10.13 20.83
CA GLN A 107 -1.99 10.28 20.90
C GLN A 107 -2.55 9.96 22.28
N VAL A 108 -2.07 8.88 22.90
CA VAL A 108 -2.71 8.28 24.08
C VAL A 108 -2.06 8.71 25.39
N GLU A 109 -0.75 8.97 25.39
CA GLU A 109 0.00 9.19 26.63
C GLU A 109 0.73 10.53 26.66
N TRP A 110 1.63 10.76 25.70
CA TRP A 110 2.55 11.89 25.80
C TRP A 110 1.83 13.22 25.62
N MET A 111 0.99 13.38 24.59
CA MET A 111 0.34 14.67 24.34
C MET A 111 -0.81 14.95 25.32
N PRO A 112 -1.68 13.98 25.67
CA PRO A 112 -2.71 14.20 26.68
C PRO A 112 -2.17 14.59 28.05
N ALA A 113 -1.00 14.09 28.45
CA ALA A 113 -0.36 14.46 29.71
C ALA A 113 0.06 15.95 29.75
N TRP A 114 0.33 16.56 28.59
CA TRP A 114 0.80 17.96 28.49
C TRP A 114 -0.31 18.95 28.15
N LEU A 115 -1.22 18.57 27.23
CA LEU A 115 -2.25 19.47 26.68
C LEU A 115 -3.66 19.20 27.23
N GLY A 116 -3.83 18.11 27.98
CA GLY A 116 -5.14 17.60 28.40
C GLY A 116 -5.78 16.66 27.37
N LEU A 117 -6.72 15.86 27.84
CA LEU A 117 -7.44 14.89 27.01
C LEU A 117 -8.31 15.61 25.96
N GLY A 118 -8.23 15.16 24.70
CA GLY A 118 -9.08 15.64 23.62
C GLY A 118 -8.70 17.01 23.04
N HIS A 119 -7.49 17.51 23.30
CA HIS A 119 -7.05 18.78 22.70
C HIS A 119 -6.98 18.67 21.16
N PRO A 120 -7.60 19.58 20.39
CA PRO A 120 -7.73 19.45 18.93
C PRO A 120 -6.41 19.40 18.15
N SER A 121 -5.31 19.90 18.71
CA SER A 121 -3.99 19.87 18.05
C SER A 121 -3.32 18.50 18.10
N ILE A 122 -3.77 17.57 18.95
CA ILE A 122 -3.07 16.30 19.21
C ILE A 122 -2.91 15.50 17.91
N TRP A 123 -3.97 15.33 17.13
CA TRP A 123 -3.92 14.63 15.84
C TRP A 123 -3.02 15.31 14.81
N ILE A 124 -3.02 16.65 14.76
CA ILE A 124 -2.19 17.42 13.84
C ILE A 124 -0.71 17.22 14.16
N VAL A 125 -0.35 17.37 15.43
CA VAL A 125 1.03 17.20 15.90
C VAL A 125 1.50 15.76 15.64
N THR A 126 0.66 14.77 15.91
CA THR A 126 0.99 13.36 15.64
C THR A 126 1.27 13.11 14.16
N VAL A 127 0.47 13.68 13.24
CA VAL A 127 0.72 13.54 11.79
C VAL A 127 2.05 14.18 11.41
N ILE A 128 2.32 15.40 11.89
CA ILE A 128 3.58 16.11 11.60
C ILE A 128 4.78 15.33 12.11
N VAL A 129 4.72 14.83 13.34
CA VAL A 129 5.82 14.04 13.93
C VAL A 129 5.99 12.71 13.19
N GLY A 130 4.89 12.03 12.83
CA GLY A 130 4.95 10.80 12.06
C GLY A 130 5.62 10.98 10.70
N LEU A 131 5.24 12.03 9.95
CA LEU A 131 5.87 12.39 8.68
C LEU A 131 7.35 12.77 8.87
N GLY A 132 7.66 13.58 9.88
CA GLY A 132 9.01 13.99 10.21
C GLY A 132 9.93 12.81 10.52
N LEU A 133 9.47 11.85 11.32
CA LEU A 133 10.21 10.63 11.62
C LEU A 133 10.41 9.75 10.38
N GLY A 134 9.40 9.63 9.52
CA GLY A 134 9.53 8.92 8.26
C GLY A 134 10.62 9.50 7.36
N VAL A 135 10.62 10.83 7.18
CA VAL A 135 11.66 11.52 6.41
C VAL A 135 13.02 11.36 7.07
N LEU A 136 13.11 11.49 8.40
CA LEU A 136 14.36 11.38 9.13
C LEU A 136 14.99 9.99 8.98
N ILE A 137 14.23 8.93 9.24
CA ILE A 137 14.70 7.55 9.15
C ILE A 137 15.02 7.19 7.69
N GLY A 138 14.17 7.59 6.74
CA GLY A 138 14.43 7.39 5.31
C GLY A 138 15.71 8.08 4.85
N THR A 139 15.94 9.32 5.28
CA THR A 139 17.16 10.08 4.98
C THR A 139 18.38 9.43 5.62
N LEU A 140 18.29 8.96 6.87
CA LEU A 140 19.37 8.23 7.54
C LEU A 140 19.78 7.00 6.73
N ASN A 141 18.82 6.14 6.37
CA ASN A 141 19.10 4.95 5.55
C ASN A 141 19.71 5.35 4.19
N GLY A 142 19.13 6.36 3.54
CA GLY A 142 19.63 6.88 2.26
C GLY A 142 21.05 7.41 2.36
N VAL A 143 21.41 8.11 3.44
CA VAL A 143 22.76 8.66 3.64
C VAL A 143 23.78 7.55 3.83
N LEU A 144 23.47 6.56 4.66
CA LEU A 144 24.34 5.40 4.90
C LEU A 144 24.63 4.62 3.62
N ILE A 145 23.64 4.51 2.74
CA ILE A 145 23.76 3.76 1.49
C ILE A 145 24.48 4.61 0.42
N ALA A 146 23.99 5.82 0.15
CA ALA A 146 24.43 6.63 -0.98
C ALA A 146 25.77 7.34 -0.77
N TYR A 147 26.07 7.77 0.45
CA TYR A 147 27.29 8.55 0.74
C TYR A 147 28.35 7.76 1.48
N LEU A 148 27.95 6.89 2.43
CA LEU A 148 28.90 6.05 3.15
C LEU A 148 29.20 4.73 2.44
N GLY A 149 28.45 4.39 1.37
CA GLY A 149 28.70 3.20 0.56
C GLY A 149 28.41 1.88 1.26
N ILE A 150 27.64 1.88 2.35
CA ILE A 150 27.29 0.65 3.07
C ILE A 150 26.24 -0.12 2.25
N PRO A 151 26.42 -1.44 2.01
CA PRO A 151 25.44 -2.23 1.28
C PRO A 151 24.02 -2.13 1.86
N SER A 152 23.03 -1.88 1.01
CA SER A 152 21.64 -1.58 1.44
C SER A 152 21.01 -2.72 2.24
N PHE A 153 21.35 -3.96 1.92
CA PHE A 153 20.90 -5.13 2.67
C PHE A 153 21.35 -5.06 4.14
N ILE A 154 22.58 -4.65 4.42
CA ILE A 154 23.11 -4.56 5.79
C ILE A 154 22.41 -3.44 6.55
N VAL A 155 22.30 -2.25 5.93
CA VAL A 155 21.63 -1.08 6.54
C VAL A 155 20.18 -1.42 6.86
N THR A 156 19.46 -2.03 5.94
CA THR A 156 18.02 -2.27 6.09
C THR A 156 17.70 -3.53 6.89
N LEU A 157 18.55 -4.56 6.90
CA LEU A 157 18.40 -5.70 7.83
C LEU A 157 18.68 -5.28 9.28
N GLY A 158 19.74 -4.48 9.49
CA GLY A 158 20.04 -3.88 10.79
C GLY A 158 18.91 -2.96 11.25
N GLY A 159 18.43 -2.10 10.36
CA GLY A 159 17.26 -1.25 10.58
C GLY A 159 16.01 -2.05 10.93
N LEU A 160 15.74 -3.15 10.23
CA LEU A 160 14.61 -4.05 10.51
C LEU A 160 14.62 -4.52 11.98
N MET A 161 15.77 -4.98 12.46
CA MET A 161 15.92 -5.42 13.86
C MET A 161 15.79 -4.25 14.84
N ALA A 162 16.45 -3.13 14.56
CA ALA A 162 16.49 -1.96 15.44
C ALA A 162 15.10 -1.32 15.62
N TRP A 163 14.42 -0.99 14.53
CA TRP A 163 13.11 -0.32 14.58
C TRP A 163 12.03 -1.23 15.15
N ARG A 164 12.07 -2.53 14.82
CA ARG A 164 11.15 -3.51 15.41
C ARG A 164 11.37 -3.67 16.91
N GLY A 165 12.63 -3.74 17.35
CA GLY A 165 12.98 -3.82 18.77
C GLY A 165 12.56 -2.56 19.52
N ALA A 166 12.84 -1.38 18.96
CA ALA A 166 12.44 -0.10 19.55
C ALA A 166 10.92 0.02 19.66
N ALA A 167 10.16 -0.38 18.63
CA ALA A 167 8.71 -0.42 18.66
C ALA A 167 8.18 -1.31 19.79
N PHE A 168 8.77 -2.50 19.96
CA PHE A 168 8.39 -3.44 21.01
C PHE A 168 8.69 -2.90 22.42
N LEU A 169 9.86 -2.31 22.63
CA LEU A 169 10.26 -1.71 23.91
C LEU A 169 9.37 -0.52 24.29
N MET A 170 9.08 0.37 23.34
CA MET A 170 8.17 1.50 23.57
C MET A 170 6.75 1.04 23.91
N ALA A 171 6.28 -0.01 23.23
CA ALA A 171 4.96 -0.58 23.49
C ALA A 171 4.85 -1.27 24.85
N ASN A 172 5.96 -1.70 25.46
CA ASN A 172 5.94 -2.60 26.63
C ASN A 172 5.01 -3.82 26.43
N GLY A 173 4.93 -4.35 25.20
CA GLY A 173 4.09 -5.48 24.85
C GLY A 173 2.57 -5.25 24.89
N ARG A 174 2.10 -4.01 25.12
CA ARG A 174 0.67 -3.67 25.13
C ARG A 174 0.22 -2.97 23.85
N THR A 175 -1.08 -3.00 23.64
CA THR A 175 -1.74 -2.24 22.58
C THR A 175 -2.00 -0.81 23.07
N ILE A 176 -1.66 0.19 22.26
CA ILE A 176 -1.89 1.61 22.55
C ILE A 176 -3.17 2.06 21.83
N SER A 177 -4.24 2.31 22.59
CA SER A 177 -5.59 2.59 22.10
C SER A 177 -6.47 3.10 23.26
N PRO A 178 -7.55 3.86 23.04
CA PRO A 178 -8.02 4.42 21.76
C PRO A 178 -7.29 5.71 21.37
N VAL A 179 -7.04 5.88 20.08
CA VAL A 179 -6.53 7.14 19.50
C VAL A 179 -7.67 8.12 19.25
N ASP A 180 -7.35 9.41 19.05
CA ASP A 180 -8.34 10.45 18.73
C ASP A 180 -9.20 10.06 17.52
N SER A 181 -10.48 10.41 17.55
CA SER A 181 -11.42 10.04 16.48
C SER A 181 -11.07 10.69 15.14
N ASN A 182 -10.56 11.91 15.14
CA ASN A 182 -10.13 12.58 13.90
C ASN A 182 -8.87 11.91 13.34
N PHE A 183 -7.95 11.47 14.22
CA PHE A 183 -6.80 10.69 13.81
C PHE A 183 -7.20 9.33 13.24
N ALA A 184 -8.14 8.63 13.89
CA ALA A 184 -8.64 7.33 13.42
C ALA A 184 -9.31 7.41 12.04
N LEU A 185 -9.96 8.52 11.70
CA LEU A 185 -10.55 8.74 10.39
C LEU A 185 -9.51 8.76 9.27
N LEU A 186 -8.27 9.21 9.51
CA LEU A 186 -7.20 9.18 8.50
C LEU A 186 -6.84 7.75 8.05
N GLY A 187 -6.98 6.77 8.95
CA GLY A 187 -6.77 5.34 8.67
C GLY A 187 -7.96 4.66 7.98
N GLY A 188 -9.00 5.41 7.62
CA GLY A 188 -10.21 4.92 6.95
C GLY A 188 -11.33 4.53 7.92
N GLY A 189 -11.05 3.95 9.08
CA GLY A 189 -12.08 3.58 10.07
C GLY A 189 -13.28 2.79 9.52
N PRO A 190 -14.36 2.60 10.31
CA PRO A 190 -15.60 1.97 9.83
C PRO A 190 -16.39 2.83 8.83
N TYR A 191 -16.14 4.14 8.79
CA TYR A 191 -16.95 5.13 8.06
C TYR A 191 -16.26 5.74 6.82
N GLY A 192 -14.98 5.42 6.57
CA GLY A 192 -14.16 6.09 5.56
C GLY A 192 -13.71 7.48 6.01
N SER A 193 -12.53 7.92 5.56
CA SER A 193 -11.99 9.26 5.87
C SER A 193 -12.87 10.40 5.32
N VAL A 194 -13.59 10.15 4.22
CA VAL A 194 -14.41 11.13 3.48
C VAL A 194 -15.88 10.69 3.35
N GLY A 195 -16.28 9.65 4.07
CA GLY A 195 -17.60 9.02 3.94
C GLY A 195 -17.75 8.16 2.69
N SER A 196 -18.85 7.39 2.63
CA SER A 196 -19.16 6.49 1.50
C SER A 196 -19.28 7.25 0.17
N THR A 197 -20.14 8.28 0.14
CA THR A 197 -20.39 9.08 -1.07
C THR A 197 -19.14 9.80 -1.54
N GLY A 198 -18.37 10.40 -0.62
CA GLY A 198 -17.10 11.06 -0.95
C GLY A 198 -16.08 10.09 -1.53
N SER A 199 -15.96 8.89 -0.94
CA SER A 199 -15.06 7.83 -1.45
C SER A 199 -15.40 7.43 -2.88
N TRP A 200 -16.69 7.27 -3.20
CA TRP A 200 -17.14 6.95 -4.57
C TRP A 200 -16.87 8.08 -5.55
N ILE A 201 -17.12 9.33 -5.17
CA ILE A 201 -16.83 10.50 -6.01
C ILE A 201 -15.34 10.57 -6.34
N ILE A 202 -14.47 10.46 -5.32
CA ILE A 202 -13.02 10.46 -5.51
C ILE A 202 -12.58 9.29 -6.39
N GLY A 203 -13.15 8.10 -6.17
CA GLY A 203 -12.87 6.92 -6.99
C GLY A 203 -13.22 7.13 -8.46
N VAL A 204 -14.40 7.69 -8.76
CA VAL A 204 -14.81 8.01 -10.14
C VAL A 204 -13.89 9.05 -10.76
N ILE A 205 -13.58 10.13 -10.03
CA ILE A 205 -12.65 11.17 -10.50
C ILE A 205 -11.28 10.57 -10.82
N ALA A 206 -10.74 9.71 -9.94
CA ALA A 206 -9.47 9.03 -10.16
C ALA A 206 -9.51 8.14 -11.41
N CYS A 207 -10.57 7.33 -11.59
CA CYS A 207 -10.76 6.52 -12.78
C CYS A 207 -10.80 7.36 -14.07
N LEU A 208 -11.57 8.47 -14.07
CA LEU A 208 -11.64 9.38 -15.21
C LEU A 208 -10.29 10.03 -15.50
N ALA A 209 -9.54 10.44 -14.46
CA ALA A 209 -8.21 11.01 -14.61
C ALA A 209 -7.21 10.00 -15.19
N ILE A 210 -7.25 8.74 -14.76
CA ILE A 210 -6.43 7.65 -15.31
C ILE A 210 -6.79 7.43 -16.78
N ILE A 211 -8.08 7.30 -17.11
CA ILE A 211 -8.55 7.12 -18.50
C ILE A 211 -8.08 8.29 -19.37
N TYR A 212 -8.25 9.52 -18.90
CA TYR A 212 -7.79 10.71 -19.60
C TYR A 212 -6.28 10.69 -19.80
N GLY A 213 -5.50 10.36 -18.77
CA GLY A 213 -4.04 10.26 -18.85
C GLY A 213 -3.58 9.19 -19.85
N LEU A 214 -4.26 8.05 -19.91
CA LEU A 214 -4.00 7.00 -20.89
C LEU A 214 -4.32 7.45 -22.32
N ILE A 215 -5.46 8.13 -22.53
CA ILE A 215 -5.85 8.65 -23.84
C ILE A 215 -4.89 9.76 -24.30
N ALA A 216 -4.59 10.72 -23.41
CA ALA A 216 -3.66 11.81 -23.68
C ALA A 216 -2.25 11.28 -23.98
N GLY A 217 -1.77 10.29 -23.23
CA GLY A 217 -0.51 9.62 -23.48
C GLY A 217 -0.47 8.91 -24.83
N ARG A 218 -1.56 8.24 -25.23
CA ARG A 218 -1.70 7.62 -26.55
C ARG A 218 -1.71 8.65 -27.68
N ASN A 219 -2.42 9.77 -27.50
CA ASN A 219 -2.49 10.84 -28.49
C ASN A 219 -1.14 11.56 -28.65
N ASN A 220 -0.40 11.79 -27.56
CA ASN A 220 0.95 12.37 -27.63
C ASN A 220 1.94 11.44 -28.35
N ARG A 221 1.87 10.13 -28.12
CA ARG A 221 2.72 9.15 -28.84
C ARG A 221 2.43 9.17 -30.35
N ARG A 222 1.14 9.19 -30.73
CA ARG A 222 0.70 9.30 -32.14
C ARG A 222 1.11 10.61 -32.80
N LYS A 223 1.12 11.73 -32.06
CA LYS A 223 1.49 13.05 -32.59
C LYS A 223 3.00 13.18 -32.84
N HIS A 224 3.82 12.39 -32.17
CA HIS A 224 5.28 12.48 -32.22
C HIS A 224 5.94 11.26 -32.90
N ASP A 225 5.18 10.44 -33.65
CA ASP A 225 5.65 9.25 -34.37
C ASP A 225 6.59 8.35 -33.54
N PHE A 226 6.34 8.25 -32.24
CA PHE A 226 6.98 7.22 -31.42
C PHE A 226 6.27 5.88 -31.70
N PRO A 227 7.01 4.77 -31.93
CA PRO A 227 6.41 3.45 -32.07
C PRO A 227 5.55 3.06 -30.85
#